data_AF-A0A010RZC1-F1
#
_entry.id   AF-A0A010RZC1-F1
#
_cell.length_a   1.000
_cell.length_b   1.000
_cell.length_c   1.000
_cell.angle_alpha   90.00
_cell.angle_beta   90.00
_cell.angle_gamma   90.00
#
_symmetry.space_group_name_H-M   'P 1'
#
loop_
_entity.id
_entity.type
_entity.pdbx_description
1 polymer ?
#
loop_
_entity_poly.entity_id
_entity_poly.type
_entity_poly.pdbx_seq_one_letter_code
_entity_poly.pdbx_strand_id
1 'polypeptide(L)'
;MLNKAEYFIEMVEYLATRGQPNDFIVQNSLESSTDKNTPHFQYIPNNVPLPVFSHTPERSDNLNVQILDWHLPTVWKTLDLQQADWQESTKKLQDQCQELLDRDHISTTPAFRRLEDGKIDIYLVLKKNGSDIWNMTQEDIQHAPGWLEACGIFIANSPKAESFTNKGAQVYYATYGVTTENMDIIKRFFET
;
A
#
# COMPACT_ATOMS: atom_id res chain seq x y z
N MET A 1 10.21 11.92 -11.47
CA MET A 1 10.17 12.12 -10.00
C MET A 1 10.09 10.76 -9.36
N LEU A 2 10.88 10.49 -8.33
CA LEU A 2 10.99 9.16 -7.75
C LEU A 2 10.05 9.09 -6.55
N ASN A 3 9.18 8.07 -6.53
CA ASN A 3 8.49 7.67 -5.30
C ASN A 3 9.50 7.41 -4.18
N LYS A 4 9.00 7.28 -2.96
CA LYS A 4 9.82 6.86 -1.82
C LYS A 4 9.01 6.00 -0.87
N ALA A 5 9.64 4.94 -0.36
CA ALA A 5 9.15 4.20 0.78
C ALA A 5 9.86 4.73 2.03
N GLU A 6 9.23 5.69 2.70
CA GLU A 6 9.78 6.36 3.88
C GLU A 6 8.70 6.43 4.96
N TYR A 7 9.11 6.72 6.20
CA TYR A 7 8.25 7.02 7.34
C TYR A 7 7.39 5.89 7.92
N PHE A 8 7.72 4.63 7.66
CA PHE A 8 6.93 3.49 8.18
C PHE A 8 6.98 3.43 9.71
N ILE A 9 8.13 3.75 10.32
CA ILE A 9 8.28 3.81 11.77
C ILE A 9 7.38 4.91 12.34
N GLU A 10 7.40 6.09 11.75
CA GLU A 10 6.61 7.24 12.18
C GLU A 10 5.10 6.97 12.06
N MET A 11 4.68 6.26 11.01
CA MET A 11 3.29 5.80 10.87
C MET A 11 2.90 4.83 12.00
N VAL A 12 3.77 3.87 12.35
CA VAL A 12 3.56 2.94 13.47
C VAL A 12 3.50 3.69 14.79
N GLU A 13 4.48 4.56 15.06
CA GLU A 13 4.56 5.32 16.30
C GLU A 13 3.36 6.24 16.50
N TYR A 14 2.91 6.90 15.44
CA TYR A 14 1.70 7.72 15.49
C TYR A 14 0.48 6.87 15.88
N LEU A 15 0.27 5.75 15.20
CA LEU A 15 -0.86 4.86 15.50
C LEU A 15 -0.77 4.33 16.92
N ALA A 16 0.41 3.89 17.37
CA ALA A 16 0.65 3.37 18.71
C ALA A 16 0.34 4.40 19.80
N THR A 17 0.73 5.66 19.58
CA THR A 17 0.61 6.72 20.60
C THR A 17 -0.71 7.49 20.55
N ARG A 18 -1.31 7.64 19.37
CA ARG A 18 -2.49 8.52 19.16
C ARG A 18 -3.71 7.81 18.60
N GLY A 19 -3.53 6.69 17.91
CA GLY A 19 -4.63 5.96 17.28
C GLY A 19 -5.54 5.24 18.27
N GLN A 20 -6.74 4.91 17.81
CA GLN A 20 -7.67 3.96 18.40
C GLN A 20 -7.69 2.66 17.57
N PRO A 21 -8.18 1.54 18.12
CA PRO A 21 -8.42 0.35 17.32
C PRO A 21 -9.23 0.68 16.06
N ASN A 22 -8.76 0.16 14.93
CA ASN A 22 -9.27 0.35 13.57
C ASN A 22 -8.99 1.70 12.91
N ASP A 23 -8.32 2.63 13.60
CA ASP A 23 -7.73 3.77 12.90
C ASP A 23 -6.62 3.28 11.97
N PHE A 24 -6.42 3.99 10.86
CA PHE A 24 -5.31 3.69 9.97
C PHE A 24 -4.63 4.94 9.42
N ILE A 25 -3.35 4.78 9.10
CA ILE A 25 -2.59 5.77 8.34
C ILE A 25 -2.21 5.16 7.01
N VAL A 26 -2.34 5.94 5.95
CA VAL A 26 -1.96 5.56 4.60
C VAL A 26 -1.05 6.61 3.99
N GLN A 27 -0.11 6.17 3.15
CA GLN A 27 0.72 7.07 2.36
C GLN A 27 0.38 6.90 0.88
N ASN A 28 0.14 8.02 0.21
CA ASN A 28 -0.04 7.99 -1.25
C ASN A 28 1.33 7.88 -1.94
N SER A 29 1.40 7.11 -3.02
CA SER A 29 2.57 7.15 -3.90
C SER A 29 2.63 8.51 -4.63
N LEU A 30 3.84 9.06 -4.81
CA LEU A 30 4.04 10.42 -5.33
C LEU A 30 3.61 10.59 -6.79
N GLU A 31 3.67 9.53 -7.62
CA GLU A 31 3.17 9.64 -9.01
C GLU A 31 1.69 9.99 -9.05
N SER A 32 0.93 9.42 -8.11
CA SER A 32 -0.52 9.55 -7.98
C SER A 32 -0.95 10.67 -7.03
N SER A 33 -0.01 11.45 -6.50
CA SER A 33 -0.26 12.57 -5.59
C SER A 33 -0.43 13.88 -6.34
N THR A 34 -1.26 14.77 -5.79
CA THR A 34 -1.41 16.16 -6.28
C THR A 34 -0.18 17.00 -5.98
N ASP A 35 0.52 16.72 -4.87
CA ASP A 35 1.87 17.23 -4.61
C ASP A 35 2.86 16.08 -4.79
N LYS A 36 3.72 16.24 -5.78
CA LYS A 36 4.67 15.22 -6.26
C LYS A 36 6.04 15.33 -5.59
N ASN A 37 6.24 16.31 -4.71
CA ASN A 37 7.54 16.60 -4.10
C ASN A 37 7.62 16.15 -2.64
N THR A 38 6.47 16.04 -1.98
CA THR A 38 6.39 15.77 -0.54
C THR A 38 5.58 14.50 -0.28
N PRO A 39 6.10 13.51 0.46
CA PRO A 39 5.29 12.41 0.95
C PRO A 39 4.17 12.89 1.88
N HIS A 40 2.95 12.41 1.67
CA HIS A 40 1.79 12.76 2.51
C HIS A 40 1.23 11.53 3.21
N PHE A 41 1.01 11.67 4.52
CA PHE A 41 0.24 10.73 5.32
C PHE A 41 -1.19 11.23 5.44
N GLN A 42 -2.12 10.29 5.39
CA GLN A 42 -3.51 10.54 5.72
C GLN A 42 -3.89 9.62 6.87
N TYR A 43 -4.22 10.21 8.01
CA TYR A 43 -4.81 9.52 9.13
C TYR A 43 -6.32 9.47 8.94
N ILE A 44 -6.87 8.27 9.01
CA ILE A 44 -8.30 7.99 8.84
C ILE A 44 -8.80 7.34 10.14
N PRO A 45 -9.71 8.01 10.89
CA PRO A 45 -10.26 7.45 12.10
C PRO A 45 -11.26 6.32 11.81
N ASN A 46 -11.41 5.40 12.75
CA ASN A 46 -12.22 4.19 12.64
C ASN A 46 -13.71 4.43 12.38
N ASN A 47 -14.20 5.64 12.64
CA ASN A 47 -15.59 6.01 12.44
C ASN A 47 -15.88 6.47 11.01
N VAL A 48 -14.87 6.57 10.15
CA VAL A 48 -15.06 6.83 8.72
C VAL A 48 -15.36 5.49 8.02
N PRO A 49 -16.55 5.33 7.41
CA PRO A 49 -16.99 4.07 6.85
C PRO A 49 -16.37 3.82 5.47
N LEU A 50 -15.07 3.47 5.44
CA LEU A 50 -14.38 3.08 4.21
C LEU A 50 -14.24 1.55 4.13
N PRO A 51 -14.54 0.93 2.97
CA PRO A 51 -14.44 -0.52 2.79
C PRO A 51 -13.00 -1.02 2.55
N VAL A 52 -11.96 -0.27 2.98
CA VAL A 52 -10.54 -0.55 2.67
C VAL A 52 -10.15 -1.99 2.99
N PHE A 53 -10.64 -2.52 4.11
CA PHE A 53 -10.24 -3.82 4.65
C PHE A 53 -11.38 -4.85 4.64
N SER A 54 -12.48 -4.59 3.92
CA SER A 54 -13.68 -5.46 3.96
C SER A 54 -13.46 -6.84 3.33
N HIS A 55 -12.44 -6.95 2.46
CA HIS A 55 -12.08 -8.19 1.78
C HIS A 55 -10.79 -8.83 2.34
N THR A 56 -10.26 -8.30 3.45
CA THR A 56 -9.13 -8.94 4.12
C THR A 56 -9.61 -10.25 4.74
N PRO A 57 -8.97 -11.41 4.46
CA PRO A 57 -9.35 -12.68 5.05
C PRO A 57 -9.22 -12.65 6.58
N GLU A 58 -9.94 -13.56 7.25
CA GLU A 58 -9.77 -13.75 8.69
C GLU A 58 -8.33 -14.14 9.02
N ARG A 59 -7.83 -13.65 10.16
CA ARG A 59 -6.45 -13.86 10.58
C ARG A 59 -6.16 -15.35 10.75
N SER A 60 -5.04 -15.78 10.20
CA SER A 60 -4.38 -17.02 10.62
C SER A 60 -3.15 -16.65 11.44
N ASP A 61 -3.09 -17.06 12.70
CA ASP A 61 -1.99 -16.74 13.64
C ASP A 61 -0.61 -17.32 13.23
N ASN A 62 -0.52 -18.02 12.09
CA ASN A 62 0.64 -18.83 11.71
C ASN A 62 1.46 -18.30 10.52
N LEU A 63 1.19 -17.09 10.00
CA LEU A 63 1.92 -16.54 8.85
C LEU A 63 2.68 -15.26 9.21
N ASN A 64 4.00 -15.24 8.97
CA ASN A 64 4.84 -14.05 9.12
C ASN A 64 4.48 -12.94 8.11
N VAL A 65 4.08 -13.34 6.90
CA VAL A 65 3.63 -12.49 5.79
C VAL A 65 2.64 -13.27 4.92
N GLN A 66 1.61 -12.60 4.41
CA GLN A 66 0.65 -13.16 3.46
C GLN A 66 0.50 -12.26 2.23
N ILE A 67 0.37 -12.85 1.04
CA ILE A 67 -0.07 -12.12 -0.16
C ILE A 67 -1.61 -12.19 -0.23
N LEU A 68 -2.27 -11.04 -0.30
CA LEU A 68 -3.73 -10.94 -0.38
C LEU A 68 -4.22 -11.00 -1.83
N ASP A 69 -5.40 -11.59 -2.01
CA ASP A 69 -6.16 -11.57 -3.28
C ASP A 69 -6.93 -10.26 -3.43
N TRP A 70 -6.19 -9.15 -3.48
CA TRP A 70 -6.70 -7.85 -3.89
C TRP A 70 -6.42 -7.67 -5.38
N HIS A 71 -7.12 -6.73 -6.03
CA HIS A 71 -6.88 -6.47 -7.45
C HIS A 71 -5.45 -6.01 -7.76
N LEU A 72 -4.79 -5.35 -6.81
CA LEU A 72 -3.36 -5.11 -6.83
C LEU A 72 -2.68 -6.04 -5.83
N PRO A 73 -1.52 -6.62 -6.19
CA PRO A 73 -0.76 -7.45 -5.27
C PRO A 73 -0.49 -6.72 -3.96
N THR A 74 -0.86 -7.36 -2.85
CA THR A 74 -0.78 -6.72 -1.53
C THR A 74 -0.10 -7.65 -0.56
N VAL A 75 0.97 -7.17 0.08
CA VAL A 75 1.63 -7.86 1.17
C VAL A 75 0.95 -7.45 2.46
N TRP A 76 0.53 -8.44 3.26
CA TRP A 76 -0.05 -8.24 4.58
C TRP A 76 0.88 -8.83 5.64
N LYS A 77 1.20 -8.03 6.65
CA LYS A 77 1.94 -8.45 7.84
C LYS A 77 1.30 -7.83 9.08
N THR A 78 1.26 -8.60 10.17
CA THR A 78 0.92 -8.05 11.49
C THR A 78 2.21 -7.81 12.27
N LEU A 79 2.29 -6.62 12.87
CA LEU A 79 3.36 -6.22 13.78
C LEU A 79 2.80 -6.22 15.21
N ASP A 80 3.52 -6.84 16.15
CA ASP A 80 3.20 -6.80 17.57
C ASP A 80 4.13 -5.80 18.27
N LEU A 81 3.57 -4.71 18.80
CA LEU A 81 4.36 -3.65 19.43
C LEU A 81 4.90 -4.04 20.81
N GLN A 82 4.49 -5.18 21.35
CA GLN A 82 5.05 -5.74 22.59
C GLN A 82 6.40 -6.45 22.34
N GLN A 83 6.71 -6.79 21.09
CA GLN A 83 8.01 -7.37 20.71
C GLN A 83 9.09 -6.29 20.68
N ALA A 84 10.25 -6.56 21.27
CA ALA A 84 11.31 -5.56 21.42
C ALA A 84 11.91 -5.09 20.08
N ASP A 85 11.76 -5.87 19.02
CA ASP A 85 12.34 -5.64 17.69
C ASP A 85 11.34 -5.01 16.70
N TRP A 86 10.17 -4.54 17.14
CA TRP A 86 9.14 -4.03 16.22
C TRP A 86 9.64 -2.88 15.33
N GLN A 87 10.52 -2.01 15.85
CA GLN A 87 11.14 -0.91 15.08
C GLN A 87 12.06 -1.44 13.99
N GLU A 88 12.90 -2.43 14.30
CA GLU A 88 13.80 -3.07 13.34
C GLU A 88 13.00 -3.81 12.26
N SER A 89 11.97 -4.55 12.66
CA SER A 89 11.03 -5.22 11.75
C SER A 89 10.33 -4.22 10.81
N THR A 90 9.91 -3.05 11.32
CA THR A 90 9.29 -2.00 10.52
C THR A 90 10.28 -1.36 9.55
N LYS A 91 11.51 -1.10 10.02
CA LYS A 91 12.59 -0.58 9.18
C LYS A 91 12.95 -1.55 8.05
N LYS A 92 13.04 -2.86 8.34
CA LYS A 92 13.30 -3.89 7.33
C LYS A 92 12.24 -3.85 6.22
N LEU A 93 10.96 -3.74 6.57
CA LEU A 93 9.87 -3.61 5.59
C LEU A 93 10.00 -2.36 4.73
N GLN A 94 10.36 -1.23 5.33
CA GLN A 94 10.59 0.02 4.59
C GLN A 94 11.74 -0.13 3.60
N ASP A 95 12.88 -0.64 4.06
CA ASP A 95 14.09 -0.82 3.25
C ASP A 95 13.80 -1.81 2.09
N GLN A 96 13.04 -2.88 2.33
CA GLN A 96 12.56 -3.81 1.29
C GLN A 96 11.69 -3.12 0.24
N CYS A 97 10.75 -2.27 0.66
CA CYS A 97 9.91 -1.50 -0.27
C CYS A 97 10.72 -0.49 -1.09
N GLN A 98 11.73 0.14 -0.46
CA GLN A 98 12.62 1.07 -1.16
C GLN A 98 13.50 0.34 -2.17
N GLU A 99 14.03 -0.83 -1.84
CA GLU A 99 14.81 -1.66 -2.78
C GLU A 99 13.95 -2.13 -3.97
N LEU A 100 12.71 -2.57 -3.74
CA LEU A 100 11.77 -2.93 -4.82
C LEU A 100 11.50 -1.74 -5.75
N LEU A 101 11.43 -0.53 -5.21
CA LEU A 101 11.24 0.67 -6.00
C LEU A 101 12.48 1.01 -6.84
N ASP A 102 13.66 0.94 -6.22
CA ASP A 102 14.92 1.35 -6.86
C ASP A 102 15.39 0.35 -7.92
N ARG A 103 15.22 -0.95 -7.65
CA ARG A 103 15.71 -2.03 -8.52
C ARG A 103 14.67 -2.50 -9.53
N ASP A 104 13.43 -2.69 -9.08
CA ASP A 104 12.38 -3.35 -9.86
C ASP A 104 11.28 -2.38 -10.31
N HIS A 105 11.40 -1.10 -9.94
CA HIS A 105 10.46 -0.04 -10.31
C HIS A 105 9.02 -0.31 -9.87
N ILE A 106 8.89 -0.91 -8.69
CA ILE A 106 7.60 -1.22 -8.05
C ILE A 106 7.36 -0.18 -6.95
N SER A 107 6.29 0.60 -7.07
CA SER A 107 5.87 1.51 -6.02
C SER A 107 4.96 0.83 -5.01
N THR A 108 5.03 1.32 -3.78
CA THR A 108 4.22 0.83 -2.68
C THR A 108 3.27 1.93 -2.21
N THR A 109 2.02 1.56 -1.96
CA THR A 109 1.05 2.34 -1.18
C THR A 109 0.89 1.63 0.17
N PRO A 110 1.58 2.08 1.22
CA PRO A 110 1.48 1.49 2.54
C PRO A 110 0.21 1.98 3.27
N ALA A 111 -0.52 1.05 3.88
CA ALA A 111 -1.63 1.32 4.80
C ALA A 111 -1.42 0.54 6.10
N PHE A 112 -1.41 1.26 7.22
CA PHE A 112 -1.11 0.73 8.55
C PHE A 112 -2.35 0.92 9.41
N ARG A 113 -2.91 -0.16 9.95
CA ARG A 113 -4.13 -0.15 10.75
C ARG A 113 -3.84 -0.58 12.17
N ARG A 114 -4.18 0.25 13.14
CA ARG A 114 -4.12 -0.11 14.55
C ARG A 114 -5.15 -1.17 14.87
N LEU A 115 -4.74 -2.16 15.64
CA LEU A 115 -5.59 -3.22 16.13
C LEU A 115 -5.78 -3.10 17.64
N GLU A 116 -6.60 -3.98 18.18
CA GLU A 116 -6.60 -4.25 19.61
C GLU A 116 -5.27 -4.88 20.05
N ASP A 117 -5.01 -4.87 21.36
CA ASP A 117 -3.86 -5.51 22.02
C ASP A 117 -2.46 -5.03 21.60
N GLY A 118 -2.37 -3.82 21.03
CA GLY A 118 -1.08 -3.22 20.66
C GLY A 118 -0.47 -3.85 19.40
N LYS A 119 -1.30 -4.40 18.51
CA LYS A 119 -0.87 -4.87 17.19
C LYS A 119 -1.18 -3.84 16.10
N ILE A 120 -0.47 -3.92 14.99
CA ILE A 120 -0.71 -3.15 13.78
C ILE A 120 -0.76 -4.10 12.58
N ASP A 121 -1.83 -4.03 11.78
CA ASP A 121 -1.84 -4.64 10.46
C ASP A 121 -1.19 -3.68 9.45
N ILE A 122 -0.24 -4.19 8.69
CA ILE A 122 0.50 -3.48 7.65
C ILE A 122 0.10 -4.09 6.31
N TYR A 123 -0.43 -3.26 5.42
CA TYR A 123 -0.78 -3.60 4.05
C TYR A 123 0.11 -2.80 3.11
N LEU A 124 0.89 -3.48 2.29
CA LEU A 124 1.76 -2.87 1.29
C LEU A 124 1.17 -3.19 -0.08
N VAL A 125 0.40 -2.26 -0.64
CA VAL A 125 -0.21 -2.43 -1.96
C VAL A 125 0.80 -2.06 -3.03
N LEU A 126 1.13 -3.02 -3.89
CA LEU A 126 2.23 -2.93 -4.85
C LEU A 126 1.69 -2.68 -6.27
N LYS A 127 2.31 -1.73 -6.96
CA LYS A 127 1.97 -1.37 -8.35
C LYS A 127 3.22 -0.95 -9.13
N LYS A 128 3.11 -0.89 -10.45
CA LYS A 128 4.13 -0.28 -11.29
C LYS A 128 4.31 1.18 -10.89
N ASN A 129 5.55 1.62 -10.74
CA ASN A 129 5.81 3.06 -10.64
C ASN A 129 5.70 3.72 -12.01
N GLY A 130 5.62 5.05 -12.04
CA GLY A 130 5.63 5.85 -13.27
C GLY A 130 7.01 5.98 -13.92
N SER A 131 7.84 4.94 -13.88
CA SER A 131 9.13 4.91 -14.58
C SER A 131 8.97 4.55 -16.06
N ASP A 132 9.95 4.97 -16.87
CA ASP A 132 9.97 4.72 -18.31
C ASP A 132 10.06 3.21 -18.66
N ILE A 133 10.54 2.37 -17.73
CA ILE A 133 10.67 0.91 -17.92
C ILE A 133 9.31 0.24 -18.10
N TRP A 134 8.27 0.81 -17.48
CA TRP A 134 6.90 0.32 -17.62
C TRP A 134 6.15 0.90 -18.82
N ASN A 135 6.80 1.75 -19.62
CA ASN A 135 6.19 2.48 -20.75
C ASN A 135 4.89 3.21 -20.37
N MET A 136 4.77 3.67 -19.12
CA MET A 136 3.60 4.43 -18.67
C MET A 136 3.64 5.85 -19.22
N THR A 137 2.58 6.24 -19.93
CA THR A 137 2.44 7.61 -20.42
C THR A 137 2.06 8.57 -19.27
N GLN A 138 2.21 9.88 -19.49
CA GLN A 138 1.73 10.87 -18.51
C GLN A 138 0.22 10.77 -18.28
N GLU A 139 -0.54 10.38 -19.30
CA GLU A 139 -1.98 10.11 -19.18
C GLU A 139 -2.24 8.89 -18.31
N ASP A 140 -1.50 7.79 -18.50
CA ASP A 140 -1.62 6.60 -17.65
C ASP A 140 -1.38 6.92 -16.17
N ILE A 141 -0.37 7.76 -15.89
CA ILE A 141 -0.04 8.19 -14.52
C ILE A 141 -1.17 9.02 -13.89
N GLN A 142 -1.85 9.87 -14.66
CA GLN A 142 -2.99 10.65 -14.14
C GLN A 142 -4.17 9.76 -13.72
N HIS A 143 -4.35 8.63 -14.39
CA HIS A 143 -5.38 7.65 -14.06
C HIS A 143 -4.91 6.56 -13.09
N ALA A 144 -3.62 6.55 -12.75
CA ALA A 144 -3.04 5.55 -11.86
C ALA A 144 -3.71 5.60 -10.47
N PRO A 145 -3.96 4.43 -9.85
CA PRO A 145 -4.61 4.36 -8.57
C PRO A 145 -3.77 5.09 -7.53
N GLY A 146 -4.37 6.05 -6.83
CA GLY A 146 -3.83 6.55 -5.57
C GLY A 146 -4.20 5.57 -4.46
N TRP A 147 -3.99 5.97 -3.20
CA TRP A 147 -4.29 5.05 -2.10
C TRP A 147 -5.77 4.63 -2.03
N LEU A 148 -6.71 5.55 -2.33
CA LEU A 148 -8.14 5.21 -2.35
C LEU A 148 -8.42 4.12 -3.38
N GLU A 149 -8.02 4.35 -4.63
CA GLU A 149 -8.29 3.43 -5.73
C GLU A 149 -7.53 2.11 -5.59
N ALA A 150 -6.31 2.15 -5.02
CA ALA A 150 -5.55 0.95 -4.69
C ALA A 150 -6.29 0.08 -3.67
N CYS A 151 -7.11 0.69 -2.82
CA CYS A 151 -7.98 0.04 -1.85
C CYS A 151 -9.43 -0.14 -2.35
N GLY A 152 -9.70 0.02 -3.65
CA GLY A 152 -11.03 -0.20 -4.24
C GLY A 152 -12.04 0.95 -4.04
N ILE A 153 -11.59 2.11 -3.55
CA ILE A 153 -12.44 3.26 -3.28
C ILE A 153 -12.25 4.29 -4.39
N PHE A 154 -13.36 4.79 -4.93
CA PHE A 154 -13.35 5.80 -5.98
C PHE A 154 -14.19 7.00 -5.56
N ILE A 155 -13.65 8.20 -5.78
CA ILE A 155 -14.43 9.44 -5.68
C ILE A 155 -15.33 9.50 -6.92
N ALA A 156 -16.64 9.51 -6.71
CA ALA A 156 -17.61 9.58 -7.79
C ALA A 156 -17.35 10.78 -8.72
N ASN A 157 -17.53 10.57 -10.03
CA ASN A 157 -17.29 11.58 -11.09
C ASN A 157 -15.84 12.09 -11.15
N SER A 158 -14.88 11.37 -10.58
CA SER A 158 -13.47 11.64 -10.82
C SER A 158 -12.99 10.97 -12.12
N PRO A 159 -11.94 11.47 -12.78
CA PRO A 159 -11.38 10.82 -13.96
C PRO A 159 -10.94 9.36 -13.73
N LYS A 160 -10.53 9.03 -12.49
CA LYS A 160 -10.19 7.65 -12.12
C LYS A 160 -11.42 6.76 -12.00
N ALA A 161 -12.51 7.27 -11.42
CA ALA A 161 -13.78 6.56 -11.33
C ALA A 161 -14.40 6.31 -12.72
N GLU A 162 -14.34 7.28 -13.61
CA GLU A 162 -14.80 7.13 -15.00
C GLU A 162 -13.94 6.09 -15.75
N SER A 163 -12.61 6.17 -15.63
CA SER A 163 -11.70 5.19 -16.22
C SER A 163 -11.97 3.77 -15.70
N PHE A 164 -12.14 3.61 -14.39
CA PHE A 164 -12.51 2.34 -13.77
C PHE A 164 -13.86 1.82 -14.28
N THR A 165 -14.88 2.68 -14.33
CA THR A 165 -16.22 2.32 -14.80
C THR A 165 -16.22 1.86 -16.25
N ASN A 166 -15.46 2.54 -17.11
CA ASN A 166 -15.38 2.23 -18.53
C ASN A 166 -14.58 0.95 -18.82
N LYS A 167 -13.49 0.72 -18.08
CA LYS A 167 -12.60 -0.44 -18.28
C LYS A 167 -13.07 -1.70 -17.54
N GLY A 168 -13.76 -1.53 -16.41
CA GLY A 168 -13.97 -2.58 -15.43
C GLY A 168 -12.71 -2.89 -14.60
N ALA A 169 -12.91 -3.53 -13.43
CA ALA A 169 -11.85 -3.73 -12.45
C ALA A 169 -10.63 -4.49 -12.99
N GLN A 170 -10.86 -5.63 -13.66
CA GLN A 170 -9.77 -6.47 -14.17
C GLN A 170 -8.83 -5.71 -15.10
N VAL A 171 -9.37 -4.95 -16.05
CA VAL A 171 -8.58 -4.20 -17.04
C VAL A 171 -7.96 -2.95 -16.41
N TYR A 172 -8.70 -2.25 -15.55
CA TYR A 172 -8.19 -1.08 -14.85
C TYR A 172 -6.95 -1.43 -14.03
N TYR A 173 -7.04 -2.42 -13.14
CA TYR A 173 -5.91 -2.80 -12.27
C TYR A 173 -4.78 -3.50 -13.02
N ALA A 174 -5.06 -4.30 -14.06
CA ALA A 174 -4.00 -4.94 -14.86
C ALA A 174 -3.07 -3.93 -15.55
N THR A 175 -3.58 -2.73 -15.87
CA THR A 175 -2.76 -1.64 -16.43
C THR A 175 -1.62 -1.27 -15.47
N TYR A 176 -1.91 -1.21 -14.17
CA TYR A 176 -1.01 -0.72 -13.12
C TYR A 176 -0.37 -1.83 -12.28
N GLY A 177 -0.88 -3.06 -12.36
CA GLY A 177 -0.36 -4.21 -11.63
C GLY A 177 1.04 -4.62 -12.11
N VAL A 178 1.81 -5.21 -11.21
CA VAL A 178 3.13 -5.79 -11.52
C VAL A 178 2.99 -7.07 -12.36
N THR A 179 4.07 -7.51 -13.00
CA THR A 179 4.06 -8.76 -13.79
C THR A 179 4.14 -10.00 -12.90
N THR A 180 3.85 -11.18 -13.48
CA THR A 180 4.07 -12.47 -12.79
C THR A 180 5.52 -12.67 -12.34
N GLU A 181 6.50 -12.25 -13.15
CA GLU A 181 7.92 -12.37 -12.78
C GLU A 181 8.24 -11.48 -11.57
N ASN A 182 7.66 -10.28 -11.50
CA ASN A 182 7.80 -9.41 -10.33
C ASN A 182 7.13 -10.00 -9.09
N MET A 183 6.05 -10.77 -9.25
CA MET A 183 5.42 -11.45 -8.11
C MET A 183 6.36 -12.46 -7.44
N ASP A 184 7.19 -13.16 -8.21
CA ASP A 184 8.20 -14.06 -7.65
C ASP A 184 9.34 -13.31 -6.96
N ILE A 185 9.65 -12.09 -7.42
CA ILE A 185 10.58 -11.18 -6.72
C ILE A 185 9.97 -10.72 -5.38
N ILE A 186 8.71 -10.26 -5.40
CA ILE A 186 7.99 -9.79 -4.21
C ILE A 186 7.94 -10.88 -3.15
N LYS A 187 7.55 -12.11 -3.52
CA LYS A 187 7.52 -13.24 -2.58
C LYS A 187 8.88 -13.47 -1.94
N ARG A 188 9.95 -13.54 -2.73
CA ARG A 188 11.32 -13.71 -2.19
C ARG A 188 11.71 -12.60 -1.23
N PHE A 189 11.30 -11.36 -1.50
CA PHE A 189 11.59 -10.21 -0.63
C PHE A 189 10.95 -10.34 0.74
N PHE A 190 9.67 -10.70 0.80
CA PHE A 190 8.92 -10.66 2.05
C PHE A 190 8.82 -12.02 2.76
N GLU A 191 9.14 -13.13 2.10
CA GLU A 191 9.20 -14.48 2.69
C GLU A 191 10.57 -14.83 3.29
N THR A 192 11.58 -13.95 3.16
CA THR A 192 12.94 -14.11 3.76
C THR A 192 13.20 -13.24 4.99
#